data_AF-A0A099K7L2-F1
#
_entry.id   AF-A0A099K7L2-F1
#
_cell.length_a   1.000
_cell.length_b   1.000
_cell.length_c   1.000
_cell.angle_alpha   90.00
_cell.angle_beta   90.00
_cell.angle_gamma   90.00
#
_symmetry.space_group_name_H-M   'P 1'
#
loop_
_entity.id
_entity.type
_entity.pdbx_description
1 polymer ?
#
loop_
_entity_poly.entity_id
_entity_poly.type
_entity_poly.pdbx_seq_one_letter_code
_entity_poly.pdbx_strand_id
1 'polypeptide(L)'
;MINFKLSSIWGFTGISIGLGAFLFNYYMVPVSLPGYSVLVSPAILTLSFFSEETYFAPKMVLFMSGQFVGYFFIGTLVQLIRKLSARKK
;
A
#
# COMPACT_ATOMS: atom_id res chain seq x y z
N MET A 1 -20.34 -12.93 -0.06
CA MET A 1 -18.96 -13.42 -0.32
C MET A 1 -18.02 -12.21 -0.29
N ILE A 2 -16.70 -12.41 -0.17
CA ILE A 2 -15.75 -11.29 -0.27
C ILE A 2 -15.72 -10.83 -1.73
N ASN A 3 -15.83 -9.52 -1.97
CA ASN A 3 -15.77 -8.94 -3.30
C ASN A 3 -14.31 -8.59 -3.64
N PHE A 4 -13.66 -9.49 -4.37
CA PHE A 4 -12.28 -9.31 -4.79
C PHE A 4 -12.10 -8.13 -5.75
N LYS A 5 -13.08 -7.81 -6.60
CA LYS A 5 -13.03 -6.61 -7.46
C LYS A 5 -12.91 -5.35 -6.61
N LEU A 6 -13.68 -5.26 -5.52
CA LEU A 6 -13.59 -4.14 -4.60
C LEU A 6 -12.24 -4.11 -3.89
N SER A 7 -11.71 -5.24 -3.41
CA SER A 7 -10.36 -5.30 -2.83
C SER A 7 -9.27 -4.91 -3.84
N SER A 8 -9.39 -5.28 -5.11
CA SER A 8 -8.43 -4.88 -6.15
C SER A 8 -8.45 -3.37 -6.39
N ILE A 9 -9.62 -2.73 -6.32
CA ILE A 9 -9.71 -1.26 -6.38
C ILE A 9 -8.90 -0.64 -5.24
N TRP A 10 -9.04 -1.15 -4.00
CA TRP A 10 -8.23 -0.70 -2.88
C TRP A 10 -6.72 -0.87 -3.16
N GLY A 11 -6.30 -2.01 -3.69
CA GLY A 11 -4.92 -2.25 -4.09
C GLY A 11 -4.38 -1.21 -5.10
N PHE A 12 -5.14 -0.92 -6.17
CA PHE A 12 -4.76 0.11 -7.14
C PHE A 12 -4.76 1.53 -6.56
N THR A 13 -5.69 1.83 -5.65
CA THR A 13 -5.65 3.07 -4.87
C THR A 13 -4.38 3.15 -4.03
N GLY A 14 -3.96 2.05 -3.40
CA GLY A 14 -2.71 1.94 -2.66
C GLY A 14 -1.46 2.22 -3.52
N ILE A 15 -1.40 1.66 -4.73
CA ILE A 15 -0.33 1.98 -5.70
C ILE A 15 -0.31 3.48 -5.98
N SER A 16 -1.47 4.08 -6.26
CA SER A 16 -1.58 5.50 -6.60
C SER A 16 -1.11 6.41 -5.44
N ILE A 17 -1.51 6.07 -4.21
CA ILE A 17 -1.04 6.74 -2.98
C ILE A 17 0.48 6.58 -2.84
N GLY A 18 0.99 5.36 -3.01
CA GLY A 18 2.42 5.07 -2.91
C GLY A 18 3.26 5.85 -3.91
N LEU A 19 2.84 5.89 -5.18
CA LEU A 19 3.52 6.64 -6.22
C LEU A 19 3.46 8.15 -5.95
N GLY A 20 2.31 8.68 -5.56
CA GLY A 20 2.19 10.10 -5.21
C GLY A 20 3.08 10.47 -4.02
N ALA A 21 3.10 9.65 -2.98
CA ALA A 21 3.93 9.85 -1.80
C ALA A 21 5.43 9.75 -2.12
N PHE A 22 5.83 8.79 -2.96
CA PHE A 22 7.19 8.64 -3.44
C PHE A 22 7.63 9.85 -4.28
N LEU A 23 6.83 10.25 -5.27
CA LEU A 23 7.13 11.40 -6.14
C LEU A 23 7.24 12.69 -5.33
N PHE A 24 6.33 12.93 -4.38
CA PHE A 24 6.40 14.10 -3.51
C PHE A 24 7.73 14.14 -2.76
N ASN A 25 8.12 13.06 -2.09
CA ASN A 25 9.39 13.02 -1.34
C ASN A 25 10.62 13.09 -2.25
N TYR A 26 10.51 12.59 -3.49
CA TYR A 26 11.59 12.68 -4.47
C TYR A 26 11.84 14.12 -4.93
N TYR A 27 10.78 14.91 -5.15
CA TYR A 27 10.90 16.28 -5.70
C TYR A 27 10.94 17.40 -4.65
N MET A 28 10.36 17.20 -3.46
CA MET A 28 10.16 18.26 -2.46
C MET A 28 11.24 18.33 -1.38
N VAL A 29 12.47 17.88 -1.66
CA VAL A 29 13.60 17.92 -0.70
C VAL A 29 13.85 19.36 -0.22
N PRO A 30 13.97 19.62 1.11
CA PRO A 30 14.10 18.66 2.22
C PRO A 30 12.79 18.30 2.95
N VAL A 31 11.63 18.66 2.41
CA VAL A 31 10.33 18.43 3.03
C VAL A 31 9.80 17.03 2.69
N SER A 32 9.48 16.24 3.72
CA SER A 32 8.80 14.96 3.55
C SER A 32 7.29 15.12 3.61
N LEU A 33 6.56 14.26 2.87
CA LEU A 33 5.11 14.21 2.97
C LEU A 33 4.71 13.81 4.40
N PRO A 34 3.88 14.60 5.11
CA PRO A 34 3.37 14.22 6.42
C PRO A 34 2.65 12.88 6.36
N GLY A 35 3.02 11.96 7.25
CA GLY A 35 2.45 10.61 7.27
C GLY A 35 2.98 9.66 6.19
N TYR A 36 4.06 9.99 5.48
CA TYR A 36 4.68 9.14 4.47
C TYR A 36 4.85 7.69 4.94
N SER A 37 5.50 7.48 6.09
CA SER A 37 5.77 6.14 6.64
C SER A 37 4.51 5.31 6.87
N VAL A 38 3.37 5.95 7.17
CA VAL A 38 2.07 5.28 7.33
C VAL A 38 1.46 4.95 5.98
N LEU A 39 1.40 5.93 5.08
CA LEU A 39 0.83 5.79 3.72
C LEU A 39 1.58 4.75 2.88
N VAL A 40 2.89 4.61 3.11
CA VAL A 40 3.72 3.63 2.39
C VAL A 40 4.18 2.46 3.23
N SER A 41 3.59 2.28 4.42
CA SER A 41 3.93 1.19 5.34
C SER A 41 3.90 -0.20 4.70
N PRO A 42 2.95 -0.58 3.81
CA PRO A 42 2.97 -1.91 3.20
C PRO A 42 4.14 -2.09 2.23
N ALA A 43 4.51 -1.01 1.54
CA ALA A 43 5.68 -0.97 0.67
C ALA A 43 6.98 -1.10 1.48
N ILE A 44 7.10 -0.36 2.59
CA ILE A 44 8.24 -0.42 3.51
C ILE A 44 8.41 -1.84 4.05
N LEU A 45 7.32 -2.47 4.50
CA LEU A 45 7.34 -3.86 4.98
C LEU A 45 7.80 -4.83 3.88
N THR A 46 7.36 -4.62 2.63
CA THR A 46 7.79 -5.47 1.52
C THR A 46 9.28 -5.29 1.25
N LEU A 47 9.75 -4.05 1.25
CA LEU A 47 11.15 -3.71 1.02
C LEU A 47 12.07 -4.14 2.17
N SER A 48 11.58 -4.27 3.41
CA SER A 48 12.41 -4.70 4.54
C SER A 48 12.93 -6.13 4.43
N PHE A 49 12.40 -6.94 3.50
CA PHE A 49 12.92 -8.28 3.18
C PHE A 49 14.06 -8.25 2.16
N PHE A 50 14.39 -7.10 1.58
CA PHE A 50 15.38 -6.95 0.52
C PHE A 50 16.51 -6.01 0.96
N SER A 51 17.66 -6.12 0.29
CA SER A 51 18.81 -5.28 0.56
C SER A 51 18.54 -3.82 0.20
N GLU A 52 19.09 -2.89 0.98
CA GLU A 52 19.09 -1.45 0.67
C GLU A 52 19.79 -1.15 -0.66
N GLU A 53 20.79 -1.97 -1.04
CA GLU A 53 21.55 -1.88 -2.29
C GLU A 53 20.76 -2.34 -3.53
N THR A 54 19.49 -2.69 -3.38
CA THR A 54 18.64 -3.09 -4.51
C THR A 54 18.53 -1.95 -5.52
N TYR A 55 18.82 -2.26 -6.79
CA TYR A 55 18.72 -1.29 -7.89
C TYR A 55 17.34 -0.63 -7.96
N PHE A 56 17.28 0.59 -8.47
CA PHE A 56 16.07 1.40 -8.45
C PHE A 56 14.86 0.73 -9.09
N ALA A 57 14.99 0.20 -10.31
CA ALA A 57 13.87 -0.42 -11.03
C ALA A 57 13.23 -1.60 -10.27
N PRO A 58 13.98 -2.63 -9.82
CA PRO A 58 13.40 -3.71 -9.03
C PRO A 58 12.86 -3.22 -7.68
N LYS A 59 13.51 -2.24 -7.04
CA LYS A 59 13.00 -1.60 -5.81
C LYS A 59 11.63 -0.96 -6.03
N MET A 60 11.42 -0.28 -7.16
CA MET A 60 10.12 0.31 -7.50
C MET A 60 9.05 -0.74 -7.78
N VAL A 61 9.39 -1.85 -8.44
CA VAL A 61 8.46 -2.97 -8.65
C VAL A 61 8.02 -3.57 -7.31
N LEU A 62 8.97 -3.82 -6.40
CA LEU A 62 8.69 -4.32 -5.05
C LEU A 62 7.86 -3.32 -4.22
N PHE A 63 8.15 -2.03 -4.36
CA PHE A 63 7.40 -0.97 -3.69
C PHE A 63 5.93 -0.96 -4.15
N MET A 64 5.68 -0.99 -5.46
CA MET A 64 4.32 -0.99 -6.02
C MET A 64 3.57 -2.28 -5.71
N SER A 65 4.24 -3.44 -5.79
CA SER A 65 3.61 -4.72 -5.45
C SER A 65 3.25 -4.80 -3.98
N GLY A 66 4.15 -4.35 -3.10
CA GLY A 66 3.90 -4.24 -1.66
C GLY A 66 2.71 -3.33 -1.34
N GLN A 67 2.61 -2.18 -2.01
CA GLN A 67 1.46 -1.29 -1.86
C GLN A 67 0.15 -1.93 -2.30
N PHE A 68 0.15 -2.58 -3.47
CA PHE A 68 -1.02 -3.25 -3.98
C PHE A 68 -1.52 -4.31 -2.99
N VAL A 69 -0.62 -5.20 -2.56
CA VAL A 69 -0.93 -6.30 -1.66
C VAL A 69 -1.42 -5.76 -0.32
N GLY A 70 -0.74 -4.78 0.27
CA GLY A 70 -1.13 -4.18 1.53
C GLY A 70 -2.54 -3.58 1.51
N TYR A 71 -2.81 -2.70 0.55
CA TYR A 71 -4.12 -2.06 0.46
C TYR A 71 -5.22 -3.04 0.02
N PHE A 72 -4.90 -4.04 -0.81
CA PHE A 72 -5.81 -5.13 -1.10
C PHE A 72 -6.19 -5.88 0.17
N PHE A 73 -5.23 -6.23 1.04
CA PHE A 73 -5.50 -6.86 2.33
C PHE A 73 -6.37 -5.99 3.22
N ILE A 74 -6.10 -4.68 3.30
CA ILE A 74 -6.94 -3.72 4.05
C ILE A 74 -8.38 -3.74 3.51
N GLY A 75 -8.57 -3.62 2.19
CA GLY A 75 -9.90 -3.67 1.57
C GLY A 75 -10.64 -4.98 1.86
N THR A 76 -9.90 -6.08 1.90
CA THR A 76 -10.45 -7.41 2.22
C THR A 76 -10.84 -7.54 3.69
N LEU A 77 -10.01 -7.01 4.59
CA LEU A 77 -10.25 -6.99 6.03
C LEU A 77 -11.46 -6.12 6.39
N VAL A 78 -11.59 -4.94 5.78
CA VAL A 78 -12.76 -4.06 5.95
C VAL A 78 -14.04 -4.79 5.55
N GLN A 79 -14.04 -5.50 4.41
CA GLN A 79 -15.20 -6.30 3.99
C GLN A 79 -15.52 -7.43 4.97
N LEU A 80 -14.49 -8.10 5.50
CA LEU A 80 -14.64 -9.16 6.49
C LEU A 80 -15.29 -8.63 7.78
N ILE A 81 -14.76 -7.53 8.32
CA ILE A 81 -15.29 -6.88 9.54
C ILE A 81 -16.74 -6.46 9.35
N ARG A 82 -17.08 -5.86 8.21
CA ARG A 82 -18.46 -5.47 7.88
C ARG A 82 -19.40 -6.67 7.85
N LYS A 83 -18.96 -7.78 7.25
CA LYS A 83 -19.74 -9.01 7.19
C LYS A 83 -19.95 -9.65 8.57
N LEU A 84 -18.92 -9.67 9.42
CA LEU A 84 -19.00 -10.18 10.78
C LEU A 84 -19.93 -9.33 11.65
N SER A 85 -19.87 -8.00 11.49
CA SER A 85 -20.74 -7.06 12.22
C SER A 85 -22.20 -7.21 11.82
N ALA A 86 -22.48 -7.41 10.52
CA ALA A 86 -23.83 -7.63 10.01
C ALA A 86 -24.45 -8.97 10.45
N ARG A 87 -23.64 -9.98 10.79
CA ARG A 87 -24.13 -11.27 11.32
C ARG A 87 -24.47 -11.24 12.82
N LYS A 88 -23.97 -10.24 13.55
CA LYS A 88 -24.24 -10.08 14.99
C LYS A 88 -25.53 -9.30 15.28
N LYS A 89 -26.10 -8.63 14.26
CA LYS A 89 -27.43 -8.02 14.30
C LYS A 89 -28.46 -9.01 13.80
#